data_AF-A0AAD5SQZ7-F1
#
_entry.id   AF-A0AAD5SQZ7-F1
#
_cell.length_a   1.000
_cell.length_b   1.000
_cell.length_c   1.000
_cell.angle_alpha   90.00
_cell.angle_beta   90.00
_cell.angle_gamma   90.00
#
_symmetry.space_group_name_H-M   'P 1'
#
loop_
_entity.id
_entity.type
_entity.pdbx_description
1 polymer ?
#
loop_
_entity_poly.entity_id
_entity_poly.type
_entity_poly.pdbx_seq_one_letter_code
_entity_poly.pdbx_strand_id
1 'polypeptide(L)'
;MKYTTHGRIKKYNRNSEILMREIEFLSTLALLLKLDTVAFEYPKAELNRLWKLVLLNQFHDVLPGSSIDIVYVDAIKFYEDVQEIGENLRNAALNALEKSINFTSINSMDSGISIINLTSWAIDSCVIEVEVNSKFEFPKFVQNASHSKNGLVYVESEKLVYKIENRHIIAKTDEHGHILSVFHKETGRESIAPDQLGNVFKIFEDMPTAWDAWDVEVYHLQKGWDVPVGKLTIEESGPLRVVLAVTHDISAVSKIKQRIIFTAASALIDFDTTVIWFETHKILKIEFPVNVNSDVATDLARFEVVGHRYADLSEFGFGTALLNDCKYGYSTMGNIMRLSLLRSPTDPDPLADRETHTFKYAFYPHKGSFLESDVVKIAYQYNIKPIIRPKFLNSIVNEISLNSSSYFSVDKRNVVLDTVKVAEDARIDAAGNFVDVVIRLYEAYGGRGTAVVSSWFKIEEAKICNILEDFQDEDLAEQLVSIGEGGKSLSILVGPFKIVSIRCLLSKK
;
A
#
# COMPACT_ATOMS: atom_id res chain seq x y z
N MET A 1 -14.42 9.22 -17.82
CA MET A 1 -13.29 8.50 -17.22
C MET A 1 -13.79 7.42 -16.27
N LYS A 2 -13.28 6.20 -16.40
CA LYS A 2 -13.78 4.98 -15.73
C LYS A 2 -13.11 4.67 -14.37
N TYR A 3 -12.47 5.66 -13.73
CA TYR A 3 -11.53 5.39 -12.63
C TYR A 3 -12.19 5.32 -11.24
N THR A 4 -13.42 5.82 -11.10
CA THR A 4 -14.03 6.07 -9.79
C THR A 4 -15.28 5.21 -9.52
N THR A 5 -16.09 4.93 -10.55
CA THR A 5 -17.31 4.10 -10.46
C THR A 5 -17.03 2.68 -9.94
N HIS A 6 -17.93 2.07 -9.18
CA HIS A 6 -17.75 0.77 -8.52
C HIS A 6 -16.48 0.73 -7.66
N GLY A 7 -16.40 1.65 -6.70
CA GLY A 7 -15.29 1.78 -5.76
C GLY A 7 -15.02 0.49 -4.98
N ARG A 8 -16.08 -0.27 -4.65
CA ARG A 8 -15.98 -1.58 -3.99
C ARG A 8 -15.25 -2.61 -4.86
N ILE A 9 -15.57 -2.70 -6.16
CA ILE A 9 -14.92 -3.64 -7.10
C ILE A 9 -13.42 -3.34 -7.21
N LYS A 10 -13.06 -2.06 -7.33
CA LYS A 10 -11.67 -1.61 -7.39
C LYS A 10 -10.88 -1.91 -6.11
N LYS A 11 -11.54 -1.82 -4.95
CA LYS A 11 -10.98 -2.23 -3.65
C LYS A 11 -10.76 -3.73 -3.56
N TYR A 12 -11.76 -4.53 -3.95
CA TYR A 12 -11.60 -5.98 -4.04
C TYR A 12 -10.44 -6.37 -4.94
N ASN A 13 -10.35 -5.77 -6.14
CA ASN A 13 -9.25 -6.04 -7.07
C ASN A 13 -7.88 -5.77 -6.43
N ARG A 14 -7.67 -4.58 -5.84
CA ARG A 14 -6.40 -4.25 -5.18
C ARG A 14 -6.06 -5.25 -4.07
N ASN A 15 -7.04 -5.55 -3.22
CA ASN A 15 -6.82 -6.47 -2.10
C ASN A 15 -6.48 -7.88 -2.58
N SER A 16 -7.16 -8.37 -3.63
CA SER A 16 -6.87 -9.65 -4.25
C SER A 16 -5.49 -9.68 -4.91
N GLU A 17 -5.07 -8.64 -5.64
CA GLU A 17 -3.72 -8.53 -6.21
C GLU A 17 -2.63 -8.65 -5.12
N ILE A 18 -2.82 -7.94 -4.01
CA ILE A 18 -1.89 -7.98 -2.87
C ILE A 18 -1.88 -9.37 -2.24
N LEU A 19 -3.05 -9.90 -1.89
CA LEU A 19 -3.20 -11.21 -1.25
C LEU A 19 -2.57 -12.32 -2.10
N MET A 20 -2.85 -12.36 -3.40
CA MET A 20 -2.29 -13.36 -4.31
C MET A 20 -0.76 -13.30 -4.33
N ARG A 21 -0.18 -12.10 -4.43
CA ARG A 21 1.28 -11.93 -4.38
C ARG A 21 1.87 -12.36 -3.03
N GLU A 22 1.19 -12.08 -1.92
CA GLU A 22 1.62 -12.53 -0.60
C GLU A 22 1.64 -14.06 -0.48
N ILE A 23 0.58 -14.73 -0.98
CA ILE A 23 0.49 -16.19 -0.95
C ILE A 23 1.63 -16.81 -1.76
N GLU A 24 1.88 -16.33 -2.97
CA GLU A 24 2.97 -16.85 -3.82
C GLU A 24 4.33 -16.70 -3.15
N PHE A 25 4.62 -15.51 -2.61
CA PHE A 25 5.88 -15.24 -1.92
C PHE A 25 6.05 -16.14 -0.69
N LEU A 26 5.06 -16.17 0.19
CA LEU A 26 5.10 -16.96 1.42
C LEU A 26 5.17 -18.47 1.14
N SER A 27 4.42 -18.95 0.16
CA SER A 27 4.44 -20.36 -0.25
C SER A 27 5.79 -20.75 -0.85
N THR A 28 6.41 -19.85 -1.63
CA THR A 28 7.76 -20.06 -2.17
C THR A 28 8.79 -20.15 -1.06
N LEU A 29 8.74 -19.25 -0.08
CA LEU A 29 9.62 -19.31 1.09
C LEU A 29 9.39 -20.58 1.93
N ALA A 30 8.13 -20.96 2.15
CA ALA A 30 7.79 -22.15 2.90
C ALA A 30 8.37 -23.41 2.25
N LEU A 31 8.25 -23.52 0.93
CA LEU A 31 8.83 -24.61 0.14
C LEU A 31 10.36 -24.63 0.27
N LEU A 32 11.04 -23.50 0.05
CA LEU A 32 12.51 -23.40 0.12
C LEU A 32 13.08 -23.72 1.51
N LEU A 33 12.35 -23.46 2.59
CA LEU A 33 12.83 -23.72 3.97
C LEU A 33 12.52 -25.14 4.45
N LYS A 34 11.49 -25.77 3.90
CA LYS A 34 10.98 -27.09 4.32
C LYS A 34 11.51 -28.28 3.52
N LEU A 35 12.44 -28.04 2.60
CA LEU A 35 13.18 -29.04 1.83
C LEU A 35 13.55 -30.33 2.63
N ASP A 36 13.98 -30.20 3.90
CA ASP A 36 14.46 -31.37 4.68
C ASP A 36 13.45 -32.04 5.64
N THR A 37 12.32 -31.40 6.02
CA THR A 37 11.59 -31.78 7.27
C THR A 37 10.07 -31.54 7.26
N VAL A 38 9.34 -32.26 6.40
CA VAL A 38 7.87 -32.22 6.13
C VAL A 38 7.55 -31.40 4.87
N ALA A 39 7.03 -32.08 3.85
CA ALA A 39 6.69 -31.52 2.54
C ALA A 39 5.53 -30.51 2.66
N PHE A 40 5.86 -29.23 2.74
CA PHE A 40 4.92 -28.19 2.33
C PHE A 40 4.80 -28.26 0.80
N GLU A 41 3.59 -28.47 0.30
CA GLU A 41 3.32 -28.47 -1.14
C GLU A 41 2.91 -27.07 -1.60
N TYR A 42 3.56 -26.57 -2.66
CA TYR A 42 3.18 -25.29 -3.25
C TYR A 42 1.76 -25.41 -3.86
N PRO A 43 0.79 -24.55 -3.47
CA PRO A 43 -0.62 -24.74 -3.82
C PRO A 43 -0.93 -24.28 -5.26
N LYS A 44 -0.23 -24.84 -6.25
CA LYS A 44 -0.27 -24.40 -7.65
C LYS A 44 -1.68 -24.44 -8.25
N ALA A 45 -2.40 -25.54 -8.05
CA ALA A 45 -3.73 -25.72 -8.63
C ALA A 45 -4.73 -24.67 -8.14
N GLU A 46 -4.74 -24.40 -6.83
CA GLU A 46 -5.60 -23.37 -6.24
C GLU A 46 -5.14 -21.96 -6.63
N LEU A 47 -3.84 -21.66 -6.61
CA LEU A 47 -3.32 -20.38 -7.09
C LEU A 47 -3.75 -20.09 -8.54
N ASN A 48 -3.66 -21.10 -9.42
CA ASN A 48 -4.11 -20.99 -10.81
C ASN A 48 -5.61 -20.74 -10.93
N ARG A 49 -6.43 -21.36 -10.07
CA ARG A 49 -7.88 -21.11 -10.02
C ARG A 49 -8.19 -19.70 -9.55
N LEU A 50 -7.55 -19.26 -8.46
CA LEU A 50 -7.77 -17.93 -7.88
C LEU A 50 -7.29 -16.81 -8.81
N TRP A 51 -6.12 -16.94 -9.43
CA TRP A 51 -5.65 -15.96 -10.42
C TRP A 51 -6.61 -15.84 -11.60
N LYS A 52 -7.19 -16.94 -12.08
CA LYS A 52 -8.22 -16.89 -13.13
C LYS A 52 -9.47 -16.12 -12.69
N LEU A 53 -9.92 -16.25 -11.44
CA LEU A 53 -11.04 -15.48 -10.91
C LEU A 53 -10.70 -13.98 -10.82
N VAL A 54 -9.52 -13.64 -10.32
CA VAL A 54 -9.04 -12.24 -10.28
C VAL A 54 -9.00 -11.66 -11.69
N LEU A 55 -8.34 -12.32 -12.63
CA LEU A 55 -8.18 -11.85 -14.01
C LEU A 55 -9.52 -11.79 -14.77
N LEU A 56 -10.47 -12.68 -14.48
CA LEU A 56 -11.82 -12.62 -15.04
C LEU A 56 -12.50 -11.31 -14.64
N ASN A 57 -12.39 -10.90 -13.39
CA ASN A 57 -12.93 -9.64 -12.90
C ASN A 57 -12.14 -8.40 -13.37
N GLN A 58 -10.93 -8.58 -13.92
CA GLN A 58 -10.15 -7.51 -14.55
C GLN A 58 -10.56 -7.21 -16.00
N PHE A 59 -11.64 -7.84 -16.48
CA PHE A 59 -12.21 -7.52 -17.78
C PHE A 59 -12.55 -6.02 -17.88
N HIS A 60 -12.35 -5.46 -19.08
CA HIS A 60 -12.35 -4.00 -19.32
C HIS A 60 -13.72 -3.31 -19.13
N ASP A 61 -14.80 -4.07 -18.96
CA ASP A 61 -16.12 -3.55 -18.59
C ASP A 61 -16.54 -3.89 -17.15
N VAL A 62 -15.84 -4.83 -16.50
CA VAL A 62 -16.10 -5.22 -15.11
C VAL A 62 -15.30 -4.34 -14.15
N LEU A 63 -13.96 -4.38 -14.23
CA LEU A 63 -13.11 -3.61 -13.32
C LEU A 63 -13.33 -2.08 -13.42
N PRO A 64 -13.49 -1.51 -14.62
CA PRO A 64 -13.76 -0.09 -14.73
C PRO A 64 -15.14 0.32 -14.23
N GLY A 65 -16.06 -0.63 -14.00
CA GLY A 65 -17.37 -0.35 -13.43
C GLY A 65 -18.37 0.14 -14.48
N SER A 66 -18.46 -0.55 -15.61
CA SER A 66 -19.35 -0.18 -16.71
C SER A 66 -20.23 -1.31 -17.27
N SER A 67 -20.50 -2.32 -16.45
CA SER A 67 -21.48 -3.38 -16.70
C SER A 67 -22.76 -3.15 -15.89
N ILE A 68 -23.81 -3.91 -16.18
CA ILE A 68 -25.07 -3.92 -15.41
C ILE A 68 -24.89 -4.57 -14.02
N ASP A 69 -25.78 -4.25 -13.07
CA ASP A 69 -25.76 -4.69 -11.66
C ASP A 69 -25.44 -6.19 -11.47
N ILE A 70 -26.11 -7.08 -12.21
CA ILE A 70 -25.95 -8.54 -12.06
C ILE A 70 -24.50 -9.01 -12.28
N VAL A 71 -23.73 -8.32 -13.12
CA VAL A 71 -22.32 -8.63 -13.35
C VAL A 71 -21.50 -8.37 -12.09
N TYR A 72 -21.82 -7.34 -11.32
CA TYR A 72 -21.11 -7.05 -10.06
C TYR A 72 -21.54 -7.95 -8.93
N VAL A 73 -22.80 -8.39 -8.91
CA VAL A 73 -23.25 -9.41 -7.97
C VAL A 73 -22.39 -10.68 -8.11
N ASP A 74 -22.08 -11.10 -9.34
CA ASP A 74 -21.21 -12.26 -9.58
C ASP A 74 -19.73 -11.93 -9.35
N ALA A 75 -19.25 -10.75 -9.78
CA ALA A 75 -17.88 -10.34 -9.55
C ALA A 75 -17.52 -10.29 -8.05
N ILE A 76 -18.43 -9.79 -7.20
CA ILE A 76 -18.27 -9.75 -5.75
C ILE A 76 -18.11 -11.17 -5.18
N LYS A 77 -18.96 -12.13 -5.58
CA LYS A 77 -18.83 -13.54 -5.14
C LYS A 77 -17.47 -14.12 -5.50
N PHE A 78 -16.99 -13.88 -6.72
CA PHE A 78 -15.67 -14.37 -7.14
C PHE A 78 -14.54 -13.74 -6.32
N TYR A 79 -14.66 -12.47 -5.94
CA TYR A 79 -13.68 -11.84 -5.06
C TYR A 79 -13.76 -12.36 -3.62
N GLU A 80 -14.96 -12.66 -3.11
CA GLU A 80 -15.14 -13.30 -1.80
C GLU A 80 -14.51 -14.69 -1.77
N ASP A 81 -14.70 -15.50 -2.82
CA ASP A 81 -14.03 -16.81 -2.99
C ASP A 81 -12.49 -16.66 -2.97
N VAL A 82 -11.95 -15.64 -3.66
CA VAL A 82 -10.51 -15.35 -3.67
C VAL A 82 -10.02 -14.95 -2.28
N GLN A 83 -10.78 -14.14 -1.55
CA GLN A 83 -10.41 -13.74 -0.20
C GLN A 83 -10.43 -14.91 0.77
N GLU A 84 -11.52 -15.68 0.84
CA GLU A 84 -11.65 -16.78 1.79
C GLU A 84 -10.58 -17.85 1.56
N ILE A 85 -10.44 -18.32 0.31
CA ILE A 85 -9.52 -19.40 -0.02
C ILE A 85 -8.08 -18.90 -0.01
N GLY A 86 -7.85 -17.68 -0.51
CA GLY A 86 -6.53 -17.04 -0.48
C GLY A 86 -6.01 -16.84 0.94
N GLU A 87 -6.85 -16.41 1.88
CA GLU A 87 -6.47 -16.27 3.29
C GLU A 87 -6.12 -17.61 3.93
N ASN A 88 -6.83 -18.69 3.57
CA ASN A 88 -6.50 -20.04 4.02
C ASN A 88 -5.12 -20.47 3.51
N LEU A 89 -4.80 -20.23 2.23
CA LEU A 89 -3.48 -20.53 1.65
C LEU A 89 -2.37 -19.68 2.30
N ARG A 90 -2.63 -18.38 2.51
CA ARG A 90 -1.69 -17.47 3.19
C ARG A 90 -1.37 -17.97 4.60
N ASN A 91 -2.39 -18.34 5.36
CA ASN A 91 -2.23 -18.88 6.70
C ASN A 91 -1.52 -20.25 6.71
N ALA A 92 -1.79 -21.11 5.74
CA ALA A 92 -1.08 -22.39 5.60
C ALA A 92 0.42 -22.19 5.37
N ALA A 93 0.79 -21.28 4.47
CA ALA A 93 2.19 -20.93 4.22
C ALA A 93 2.87 -20.31 5.45
N LEU A 94 2.20 -19.38 6.13
CA LEU A 94 2.70 -18.78 7.39
C LEU A 94 2.93 -19.84 8.48
N ASN A 95 1.98 -20.75 8.67
CA ASN A 95 2.09 -21.83 9.65
C ASN A 95 3.25 -22.80 9.32
N ALA A 96 3.52 -23.03 8.03
CA ALA A 96 4.67 -23.81 7.59
C ALA A 96 5.99 -23.08 7.93
N LEU A 97 6.06 -21.77 7.69
CA LEU A 97 7.22 -20.92 8.00
C LEU A 97 7.51 -20.86 9.50
N GLU A 98 6.49 -20.69 10.34
CA GLU A 98 6.64 -20.67 11.81
C GLU A 98 7.23 -21.98 12.36
N LYS A 99 6.91 -23.12 11.72
CA LYS A 99 7.46 -24.43 12.09
C LYS A 99 8.88 -24.66 11.56
N SER A 100 9.34 -23.95 10.52
CA SER A 100 10.72 -24.07 9.99
C SER A 100 11.68 -23.11 10.68
N ILE A 101 11.19 -21.92 11.02
CA ILE A 101 11.97 -20.94 11.76
C ILE A 101 11.86 -21.38 13.23
N ASN A 102 12.73 -22.28 13.65
CA ASN A 102 13.17 -22.28 15.04
C ASN A 102 13.68 -20.86 15.27
N PHE A 103 12.85 -19.98 15.83
CA PHE A 103 13.36 -18.81 16.54
C PHE A 103 14.20 -19.42 17.65
N THR A 104 15.48 -19.64 17.37
CA THR A 104 16.47 -20.02 18.36
C THR A 104 16.57 -18.84 19.30
N SER A 105 15.64 -18.79 20.25
CA SER A 105 15.83 -18.15 21.53
C SER A 105 17.03 -18.85 22.16
N ILE A 106 18.18 -18.20 22.01
CA ILE A 106 19.23 -18.35 23.01
C ILE A 106 18.60 -17.83 24.30
N ASN A 107 18.34 -18.77 25.20
CA ASN A 107 17.90 -18.63 26.59
C ASN A 107 16.41 -18.33 26.83
N SER A 108 15.74 -19.34 27.40
CA SER A 108 14.63 -19.29 28.35
C SER A 108 13.43 -18.36 28.08
N MET A 109 12.25 -18.99 27.94
CA MET A 109 10.88 -18.44 28.07
C MET A 109 10.28 -17.75 26.84
N ASP A 110 9.47 -18.53 26.11
CA ASP A 110 8.66 -18.15 24.95
C ASP A 110 7.70 -16.98 25.25
N SER A 111 8.04 -15.81 24.71
CA SER A 111 7.16 -14.65 24.56
C SER A 111 7.70 -13.77 23.42
N GLY A 112 6.89 -13.45 22.42
CA GLY A 112 7.35 -12.60 21.30
C GLY A 112 6.31 -12.32 20.22
N ILE A 113 6.47 -11.21 19.52
CA ILE A 113 5.69 -10.85 18.33
C ILE A 113 6.58 -11.05 17.11
N SER A 114 6.12 -11.80 16.12
CA SER A 114 6.79 -11.91 14.82
C SER A 114 6.17 -10.91 13.84
N ILE A 115 7.00 -10.12 13.18
CA ILE A 115 6.58 -9.16 12.15
C ILE A 115 7.20 -9.59 10.83
N ILE A 116 6.37 -9.85 9.83
CA ILE A 116 6.81 -10.26 8.49
C ILE A 116 6.55 -9.11 7.54
N ASN A 117 7.64 -8.58 6.97
CA ASN A 117 7.59 -7.55 5.94
C ASN A 117 7.69 -8.20 4.56
N LEU A 118 6.71 -7.92 3.70
CA LEU A 118 6.62 -8.45 2.34
C LEU A 118 6.90 -7.38 1.27
N THR A 119 7.47 -6.24 1.67
CA THR A 119 7.92 -5.19 0.75
C THR A 119 9.40 -5.34 0.40
N SER A 120 9.82 -4.75 -0.73
CA SER A 120 11.22 -4.76 -1.18
C SER A 120 12.20 -4.03 -0.26
N TRP A 121 11.69 -3.22 0.67
CA TRP A 121 12.50 -2.34 1.52
C TRP A 121 12.32 -2.70 2.98
N ALA A 122 13.37 -2.49 3.78
CA ALA A 122 13.23 -2.50 5.23
C ALA A 122 12.22 -1.43 5.70
N ILE A 123 11.55 -1.73 6.81
CA ILE A 123 10.65 -0.79 7.47
C ILE A 123 11.44 -0.12 8.58
N ASP A 124 11.70 1.18 8.42
CA ASP A 124 12.52 1.96 9.37
C ASP A 124 11.77 2.19 10.69
N SER A 125 10.45 2.42 10.61
CA SER A 125 9.57 2.58 11.77
C SER A 125 8.12 2.39 11.37
N CYS A 126 7.33 1.75 12.22
CA CYS A 126 5.89 1.58 12.05
C CYS A 126 5.22 1.57 13.43
N VAL A 127 3.98 2.09 13.51
CA VAL A 127 3.11 1.89 14.67
C VAL A 127 2.14 0.77 14.33
N ILE A 128 2.15 -0.28 15.14
CA ILE A 128 1.28 -1.43 14.99
C ILE A 128 0.28 -1.51 16.14
N GLU A 129 -0.93 -1.92 15.80
CA GLU A 129 -1.98 -2.21 16.78
C GLU A 129 -2.02 -3.73 16.99
N VAL A 130 -1.96 -4.15 18.25
CA VAL A 130 -1.96 -5.57 18.64
C VAL A 130 -3.10 -5.78 19.61
N GLU A 131 -4.11 -6.53 19.18
CA GLU A 131 -5.19 -6.95 20.05
C GLU A 131 -4.66 -8.00 21.02
N VAL A 132 -4.89 -7.80 22.32
CA VAL A 132 -4.51 -8.79 23.32
C VAL A 132 -5.73 -9.29 24.07
N ASN A 133 -5.87 -10.61 24.14
CA ASN A 133 -6.92 -11.26 24.91
C ASN A 133 -6.89 -10.81 26.38
N SER A 134 -8.00 -10.22 26.82
CA SER A 134 -8.25 -9.51 28.08
C SER A 134 -8.11 -10.31 29.39
N LYS A 135 -7.59 -11.54 29.35
CA LYS A 135 -7.29 -12.34 30.56
C LYS A 135 -5.94 -12.03 31.21
N PHE A 136 -5.15 -11.15 30.60
CA PHE A 136 -3.85 -10.76 31.11
C PHE A 136 -3.88 -9.26 31.45
N GLU A 137 -3.85 -8.94 32.75
CA GLU A 137 -3.48 -7.60 33.19
C GLU A 137 -2.06 -7.35 32.70
N PHE A 138 -1.92 -6.54 31.66
CA PHE A 138 -0.62 -5.96 31.37
C PHE A 138 -0.23 -5.08 32.55
N PRO A 139 1.05 -5.06 32.96
CA PRO A 139 1.53 -3.87 33.63
C PRO A 139 1.25 -2.73 32.66
N LYS A 140 0.53 -1.70 33.14
CA LYS A 140 0.50 -0.36 32.54
C LYS A 140 1.85 -0.15 31.90
N PHE A 141 1.90 0.04 30.58
CA PHE A 141 3.14 0.29 29.84
C PHE A 141 4.06 1.12 30.72
N VAL A 142 5.08 0.47 31.29
CA VAL A 142 6.07 1.19 32.07
C VAL A 142 6.82 1.96 31.01
N GLN A 143 6.51 3.26 30.94
CA GLN A 143 7.37 4.31 30.43
C GLN A 143 8.80 4.02 30.91
N ASN A 144 9.55 3.26 30.13
CA ASN A 144 10.98 3.09 30.26
C ASN A 144 11.53 2.79 28.86
N ALA A 145 11.21 3.69 27.96
CA ALA A 145 12.14 4.03 26.92
C ALA A 145 12.72 5.37 27.39
N SER A 146 14.02 5.39 27.67
CA SER A 146 14.86 6.58 27.63
C SER A 146 14.85 7.13 26.21
N HIS A 147 13.68 7.46 25.69
CA HIS A 147 13.50 8.08 24.40
C HIS A 147 13.52 9.57 24.68
N SER A 148 14.55 10.19 24.13
CA SER A 148 14.54 11.59 23.74
C SER A 148 13.10 12.02 23.39
N LYS A 149 12.71 13.25 23.76
CA LYS A 149 11.49 13.89 23.26
C LYS A 149 11.32 13.78 21.73
N ASN A 150 12.39 13.41 21.00
CA ASN A 150 12.40 13.00 19.60
C ASN A 150 11.69 11.65 19.39
N GLY A 151 10.36 11.66 19.27
CA GLY A 151 9.61 10.49 18.83
C GLY A 151 8.19 10.35 19.37
N LEU A 152 7.70 11.30 20.15
CA LEU A 152 6.31 11.32 20.58
C LEU A 152 5.45 12.07 19.57
N VAL A 153 4.18 11.69 19.46
CA VAL A 153 3.14 12.52 18.88
C VAL A 153 2.23 13.02 19.99
N TYR A 154 1.86 14.29 19.93
CA TYR A 154 0.93 14.89 20.89
C TYR A 154 0.05 15.91 20.20
N VAL A 155 -1.09 16.23 20.82
CA VAL A 155 -2.04 17.23 20.35
C VAL A 155 -2.24 18.31 21.43
N GLU A 156 -2.15 19.56 21.01
CA GLU A 156 -2.50 20.74 21.81
C GLU A 156 -3.68 21.43 21.13
N SER A 157 -4.69 21.82 21.90
CA SER A 157 -5.84 22.57 21.39
C SER A 157 -5.82 24.01 21.89
N GLU A 158 -5.82 24.96 20.96
CA GLU A 158 -5.93 26.39 21.26
C GLU A 158 -6.92 27.02 20.28
N LYS A 159 -7.93 27.74 20.80
CA LYS A 159 -8.89 28.51 19.98
C LYS A 159 -9.47 27.73 18.79
N LEU A 160 -9.91 26.49 19.02
CA LEU A 160 -10.52 25.62 17.99
C LEU A 160 -9.54 25.16 16.89
N VAL A 161 -8.24 25.32 17.12
CA VAL A 161 -7.17 24.76 16.31
C VAL A 161 -6.48 23.65 17.08
N TYR A 162 -6.28 22.50 16.42
CA TYR A 162 -5.55 21.36 16.97
C TYR A 162 -4.17 21.34 16.34
N LYS A 163 -3.13 21.53 17.16
CA LYS A 163 -1.73 21.43 16.76
C LYS A 163 -1.23 20.03 17.09
N ILE A 164 -0.75 19.31 16.09
CA ILE A 164 -0.18 17.97 16.22
C ILE A 164 1.29 18.03 15.83
N GLU A 165 2.17 17.52 16.67
CA GLU A 165 3.61 17.59 16.45
C GLU A 165 4.26 16.23 16.71
N ASN A 166 5.08 15.78 15.75
CA ASN A 166 5.93 14.60 15.88
C ASN A 166 7.38 14.93 15.44
N ARG A 167 8.24 13.92 15.29
CA ARG A 167 9.64 14.13 14.87
C ARG A 167 9.79 14.69 13.44
N HIS A 168 8.78 14.51 12.59
CA HIS A 168 8.84 14.80 11.16
C HIS A 168 8.06 16.04 10.74
N ILE A 169 6.90 16.28 11.36
CA ILE A 169 5.97 17.34 10.97
C ILE A 169 5.40 18.10 12.18
N ILE A 170 4.92 19.31 11.90
CA ILE A 170 3.97 20.05 12.74
C ILE A 170 2.73 20.28 11.87
N ALA A 171 1.62 19.61 12.20
CA ALA A 171 0.35 19.78 11.53
C ALA A 171 -0.60 20.63 12.36
N LYS A 172 -1.48 21.39 11.70
CA LYS A 172 -2.58 22.12 12.33
C LYS A 172 -3.88 21.80 11.62
N THR A 173 -4.92 21.51 12.38
CA THR A 173 -6.29 21.33 11.86
C THR A 173 -7.24 22.32 12.52
N ASP A 174 -8.30 22.69 11.81
CA ASP A 174 -9.44 23.38 12.42
C ASP A 174 -10.36 22.40 13.17
N GLU A 175 -11.46 22.91 13.72
CA GLU A 175 -12.50 22.12 14.39
C GLU A 175 -13.41 21.30 13.45
N HIS A 176 -13.15 21.36 12.15
CA HIS A 176 -13.90 20.70 11.09
C HIS A 176 -13.07 19.62 10.37
N GLY A 177 -11.81 19.41 10.78
CA GLY A 177 -10.92 18.43 10.17
C GLY A 177 -10.22 18.90 8.90
N HIS A 178 -10.32 20.18 8.54
CA HIS A 178 -9.48 20.74 7.48
C HIS A 178 -8.05 20.91 7.97
N ILE A 179 -7.10 20.68 7.07
CA ILE A 179 -5.68 20.85 7.35
C ILE A 179 -5.29 22.30 7.03
N LEU A 180 -4.96 23.07 8.06
CA LEU A 180 -4.54 24.47 7.96
C LEU A 180 -3.06 24.60 7.57
N SER A 181 -2.23 23.66 8.02
CA SER A 181 -0.78 23.69 7.86
C SER A 181 -0.19 22.31 8.11
N VAL A 182 0.85 21.97 7.36
CA VAL A 182 1.72 20.81 7.56
C VAL A 182 3.16 21.26 7.32
N PHE A 183 3.83 21.67 8.38
CA PHE A 183 5.23 22.06 8.33
C PHE A 183 6.13 20.83 8.38
N HIS A 184 6.87 20.57 7.29
CA HIS A 184 7.80 19.47 7.18
C HIS A 184 9.16 19.85 7.78
N LYS A 185 9.51 19.26 8.93
CA LYS A 185 10.66 19.68 9.75
C LYS A 185 11.99 19.45 9.07
N GLU A 186 12.14 18.38 8.29
CA GLU A 186 13.43 18.07 7.64
C GLU A 186 13.79 19.13 6.58
N THR A 187 12.81 19.61 5.81
CA THR A 187 13.03 20.62 4.75
C THR A 187 12.79 22.04 5.22
N GLY A 188 12.15 22.23 6.38
CA GLY A 188 11.74 23.55 6.88
C GLY A 188 10.66 24.21 6.02
N ARG A 189 9.85 23.42 5.29
CA ARG A 189 8.86 23.91 4.33
C ARG A 189 7.44 23.71 4.84
N GLU A 190 6.57 24.66 4.56
CA GLU A 190 5.13 24.50 4.67
C GLU A 190 4.59 23.77 3.44
N SER A 191 3.72 22.79 3.65
CA SER A 191 3.18 21.92 2.59
C SER A 191 1.84 22.39 2.04
N ILE A 192 1.00 23.05 2.86
CA ILE A 192 -0.30 23.58 2.43
C ILE A 192 -0.11 25.00 1.87
N ALA A 193 -0.78 25.33 0.77
CA ALA A 193 -0.68 26.66 0.18
C ALA A 193 -1.13 27.76 1.17
N PRO A 194 -0.51 28.95 1.14
CA PRO A 194 -0.92 30.06 2.02
C PRO A 194 -2.40 30.39 1.86
N ASP A 195 -3.09 30.63 2.98
CA ASP A 195 -4.51 30.98 3.04
C ASP A 195 -5.45 29.97 2.35
N GLN A 196 -5.03 28.71 2.25
CA GLN A 196 -5.83 27.61 1.71
C GLN A 196 -6.00 26.50 2.76
N LEU A 197 -6.98 25.62 2.51
CA LEU A 197 -7.30 24.49 3.37
C LEU A 197 -7.04 23.19 2.61
N GLY A 198 -6.31 22.26 3.22
CA GLY A 198 -6.21 20.87 2.78
C GLY A 198 -7.30 20.00 3.38
N ASN A 199 -7.47 18.78 2.85
CA ASN A 199 -8.51 17.84 3.28
C ASN A 199 -9.93 18.44 3.17
N VAL A 200 -10.22 19.12 2.07
CA VAL A 200 -11.56 19.70 1.80
C VAL A 200 -12.36 18.75 0.92
N PHE A 201 -13.46 18.23 1.46
CA PHE A 201 -14.38 17.40 0.69
C PHE A 201 -15.23 18.27 -0.23
N LYS A 202 -15.25 17.92 -1.52
CA LYS A 202 -16.06 18.59 -2.54
C LYS A 202 -16.98 17.63 -3.24
N ILE A 203 -18.17 18.12 -3.53
CA ILE A 203 -19.16 17.45 -4.36
C ILE A 203 -19.28 18.20 -5.66
N PHE A 204 -19.33 17.46 -6.76
CA PHE A 204 -19.63 18.01 -8.08
C PHE A 204 -20.85 17.32 -8.68
N GLU A 205 -21.63 18.05 -9.47
CA GLU A 205 -22.64 17.45 -10.35
C GLU A 205 -21.96 16.55 -11.38
N ASP A 206 -22.48 15.33 -11.54
CA ASP A 206 -21.95 14.33 -12.46
C ASP A 206 -23.07 13.83 -13.38
N MET A 207 -23.35 14.63 -14.41
CA MET A 207 -24.25 14.28 -15.51
C MET A 207 -23.49 14.41 -16.84
N PRO A 208 -22.78 13.34 -17.27
CA PRO A 208 -22.08 13.34 -18.54
C PRO A 208 -23.06 13.32 -19.73
N THR A 209 -22.56 13.69 -20.92
CA THR A 209 -23.45 13.90 -22.09
C THR A 209 -24.01 12.62 -22.71
N ALA A 210 -23.22 11.53 -22.72
CA ALA A 210 -23.57 10.32 -23.47
C ALA A 210 -23.56 9.05 -22.61
N TRP A 211 -22.53 8.86 -21.78
CA TRP A 211 -22.32 7.60 -21.08
C TRP A 211 -22.05 7.82 -19.60
N ASP A 212 -23.05 7.55 -18.76
CA ASP A 212 -23.03 7.87 -17.32
C ASP A 212 -21.83 7.23 -16.61
N ALA A 213 -21.80 5.92 -16.41
CA ALA A 213 -20.69 5.26 -15.70
C ALA A 213 -19.31 5.40 -16.38
N TRP A 214 -19.27 5.71 -17.68
CA TRP A 214 -18.02 5.77 -18.45
C TRP A 214 -17.36 7.14 -18.45
N ASP A 215 -18.14 8.21 -18.57
CA ASP A 215 -17.63 9.55 -18.81
C ASP A 215 -17.67 10.42 -17.57
N VAL A 216 -16.69 11.32 -17.49
CA VAL A 216 -16.66 12.42 -16.53
C VAL A 216 -16.27 13.59 -17.40
N GLU A 217 -17.11 14.61 -17.45
CA GLU A 217 -16.97 15.71 -18.42
C GLU A 217 -16.15 16.85 -17.83
N VAL A 218 -15.37 17.57 -18.64
CA VAL A 218 -14.49 18.66 -18.20
C VAL A 218 -15.25 19.71 -17.36
N TYR A 219 -16.50 19.99 -17.71
CA TYR A 219 -17.33 21.00 -17.08
C TYR A 219 -17.88 20.60 -15.70
N HIS A 220 -17.74 19.34 -15.25
CA HIS A 220 -18.21 18.93 -13.91
C HIS A 220 -17.56 19.78 -12.80
N LEU A 221 -16.28 20.18 -12.98
CA LEU A 221 -15.55 21.02 -12.05
C LEU A 221 -16.14 22.44 -11.90
N GLN A 222 -16.98 22.89 -12.84
CA GLN A 222 -17.60 24.21 -12.80
C GLN A 222 -18.82 24.26 -11.86
N LYS A 223 -19.37 23.09 -11.49
CA LYS A 223 -20.55 22.96 -10.63
C LYS A 223 -20.23 22.13 -9.39
N GLY A 224 -19.30 22.64 -8.58
CA GLY A 224 -18.92 22.03 -7.32
C GLY A 224 -19.24 22.90 -6.11
N TRP A 225 -19.41 22.27 -4.96
CA TRP A 225 -19.51 22.93 -3.66
C TRP A 225 -18.85 22.09 -2.57
N ASP A 226 -18.50 22.76 -1.48
CA ASP A 226 -17.87 22.12 -0.33
C ASP A 226 -18.91 21.35 0.49
N VAL A 227 -18.54 20.18 1.00
CA VAL A 227 -19.40 19.42 1.91
C VAL A 227 -19.59 20.23 3.20
N PRO A 228 -20.82 20.28 3.78
CA PRO A 228 -21.05 20.94 5.05
C PRO A 228 -20.09 20.47 6.14
N VAL A 229 -19.61 21.44 6.92
CA VAL A 229 -18.59 21.18 7.94
C VAL A 229 -19.14 20.37 9.10
N GLY A 230 -18.36 19.36 9.48
CA GLY A 230 -18.61 18.52 10.64
C GLY A 230 -18.03 19.11 11.91
N LYS A 231 -18.16 18.39 13.02
CA LYS A 231 -17.44 18.70 14.25
C LYS A 231 -16.40 17.64 14.55
N LEU A 232 -15.17 18.08 14.79
CA LEU A 232 -14.05 17.24 15.16
C LEU A 232 -14.09 16.89 16.65
N THR A 233 -13.70 15.65 16.97
CA THR A 233 -13.44 15.17 18.33
C THR A 233 -12.08 14.47 18.37
N ILE A 234 -11.43 14.49 19.52
CA ILE A 234 -10.20 13.69 19.73
C ILE A 234 -10.64 12.29 20.15
N GLU A 235 -10.34 11.29 19.33
CA GLU A 235 -10.64 9.89 19.61
C GLU A 235 -9.50 9.22 20.39
N GLU A 236 -8.25 9.53 20.02
CA GLU A 236 -7.05 9.01 20.66
C GLU A 236 -6.00 10.12 20.80
N SER A 237 -5.35 10.20 21.96
CA SER A 237 -4.25 11.14 22.23
C SER A 237 -3.11 10.42 22.95
N GLY A 238 -2.59 9.36 22.34
CA GLY A 238 -1.49 8.57 22.86
C GLY A 238 -0.12 9.07 22.37
N PRO A 239 0.97 8.66 23.04
CA PRO A 239 2.34 9.06 22.67
C PRO A 239 2.81 8.53 21.31
N LEU A 240 2.20 7.44 20.80
CA LEU A 240 2.56 6.81 19.53
C LEU A 240 1.61 7.19 18.39
N ARG A 241 0.36 7.53 18.73
CA ARG A 241 -0.70 7.80 17.77
C ARG A 241 -1.71 8.80 18.34
N VAL A 242 -2.04 9.79 17.52
CA VAL A 242 -3.16 10.71 17.74
C VAL A 242 -4.19 10.44 16.65
N VAL A 243 -5.46 10.37 17.04
CA VAL A 243 -6.58 10.17 16.12
C VAL A 243 -7.63 11.25 16.36
N LEU A 244 -7.91 12.02 15.32
CA LEU A 244 -8.99 13.01 15.29
C LEU A 244 -10.14 12.43 14.47
N ALA A 245 -11.34 12.39 15.03
CA ALA A 245 -12.53 11.89 14.34
C ALA A 245 -13.44 13.06 13.95
N VAL A 246 -13.94 13.07 12.72
CA VAL A 246 -14.89 14.06 12.24
C VAL A 246 -16.02 13.38 11.45
N THR A 247 -17.22 13.93 11.56
CA THR A 247 -18.39 13.47 10.80
C THR A 247 -19.02 14.64 10.06
N HIS A 248 -19.16 14.50 8.75
CA HIS A 248 -19.82 15.47 7.88
C HIS A 248 -21.16 14.92 7.37
N ASP A 249 -22.23 15.70 7.52
CA ASP A 249 -23.51 15.41 6.89
C ASP A 249 -23.48 15.97 5.45
N ILE A 250 -23.46 15.07 4.45
CA ILE A 250 -23.52 15.49 3.04
C ILE A 250 -24.94 15.93 2.70
N SER A 251 -25.92 15.14 3.13
CA SER A 251 -27.35 15.33 2.88
C SER A 251 -28.16 14.59 3.94
N ALA A 252 -29.49 14.54 3.80
CA ALA A 252 -30.36 13.75 4.68
C ALA A 252 -30.10 12.22 4.59
N VAL A 253 -29.44 11.74 3.53
CA VAL A 253 -29.23 10.30 3.26
C VAL A 253 -27.76 9.89 3.20
N SER A 254 -26.83 10.84 3.12
CA SER A 254 -25.40 10.57 2.95
C SER A 254 -24.55 11.26 4.02
N LYS A 255 -23.51 10.57 4.47
CA LYS A 255 -22.65 10.98 5.59
C LYS A 255 -21.22 10.49 5.41
N ILE A 256 -20.25 11.35 5.76
CA ILE A 256 -18.84 10.99 5.83
C ILE A 256 -18.45 10.88 7.29
N LYS A 257 -17.73 9.82 7.65
CA LYS A 257 -17.01 9.67 8.91
C LYS A 257 -15.54 9.49 8.57
N GLN A 258 -14.68 10.35 9.09
CA GLN A 258 -13.26 10.28 8.83
C GLN A 258 -12.47 10.29 10.14
N ARG A 259 -11.45 9.43 10.20
CA ARG A 259 -10.41 9.45 11.22
C ARG A 259 -9.12 9.97 10.58
N ILE A 260 -8.61 11.08 11.08
CA ILE A 260 -7.34 11.69 10.70
C ILE A 260 -6.30 11.21 11.71
N ILE A 261 -5.31 10.46 11.23
CA ILE A 261 -4.40 9.68 12.07
C ILE A 261 -2.97 10.22 11.87
N PHE A 262 -2.34 10.56 12.98
CA PHE A 262 -0.96 10.98 13.06
C PHE A 262 -0.18 9.99 13.90
N THR A 263 0.98 9.55 13.44
CA THR A 263 1.83 8.61 14.18
C THR A 263 3.16 9.24 14.54
N ALA A 264 3.80 8.72 15.59
CA ALA A 264 5.18 9.02 15.93
C ALA A 264 6.19 8.62 14.84
N ALA A 265 5.83 7.64 14.00
CA ALA A 265 6.76 6.95 13.10
C ALA A 265 7.03 7.70 11.80
N SER A 266 6.06 8.44 11.25
CA SER A 266 6.11 8.96 9.87
C SER A 266 5.66 10.42 9.73
N ALA A 267 6.05 11.07 8.63
CA ALA A 267 5.51 12.35 8.17
C ALA A 267 4.11 12.21 7.52
N LEU A 268 3.69 10.96 7.28
CA LEU A 268 2.42 10.61 6.67
C LEU A 268 1.24 11.00 7.57
N ILE A 269 0.24 11.67 6.99
CA ILE A 269 -1.06 11.92 7.61
C ILE A 269 -2.06 10.95 6.97
N ASP A 270 -2.58 10.03 7.76
CA ASP A 270 -3.47 8.97 7.30
C ASP A 270 -4.94 9.37 7.49
N PHE A 271 -5.77 9.08 6.48
CA PHE A 271 -7.20 9.35 6.50
C PHE A 271 -7.97 8.04 6.32
N ASP A 272 -8.56 7.52 7.40
CA ASP A 272 -9.46 6.36 7.36
C ASP A 272 -10.90 6.86 7.21
N THR A 273 -11.50 6.62 6.05
CA THR A 273 -12.75 7.26 5.66
C THR A 273 -13.84 6.23 5.40
N THR A 274 -14.96 6.38 6.09
CA THR A 274 -16.20 5.64 5.87
C THR A 274 -17.24 6.61 5.31
N VAL A 275 -17.83 6.29 4.16
CA VAL A 275 -18.88 7.12 3.55
C VAL A 275 -20.14 6.29 3.38
N ILE A 276 -21.23 6.73 3.97
CA ILE A 276 -22.59 6.28 3.65
C ILE A 276 -23.01 7.12 2.44
N TRP A 277 -23.08 6.51 1.26
CA TRP A 277 -23.25 7.22 -0.01
C TRP A 277 -24.54 6.78 -0.70
N PHE A 278 -25.55 7.65 -0.71
CA PHE A 278 -26.84 7.40 -1.38
C PHE A 278 -27.27 8.54 -2.30
N GLU A 279 -26.33 9.42 -2.66
CA GLU A 279 -26.50 10.48 -3.65
C GLU A 279 -26.73 9.90 -5.06
N THR A 280 -27.24 10.73 -5.97
CA THR A 280 -27.47 10.37 -7.38
C THR A 280 -26.82 11.43 -8.28
N HIS A 281 -26.10 11.00 -9.31
CA HIS A 281 -25.40 11.88 -10.27
C HIS A 281 -24.44 12.87 -9.59
N LYS A 282 -23.67 12.37 -8.61
CA LYS A 282 -22.66 13.16 -7.91
C LYS A 282 -21.31 12.44 -7.90
N ILE A 283 -20.26 13.24 -7.86
CA ILE A 283 -18.90 12.78 -7.62
C ILE A 283 -18.34 13.47 -6.37
N LEU A 284 -17.85 12.67 -5.42
CA LEU A 284 -17.18 13.11 -4.21
C LEU A 284 -15.67 13.10 -4.46
N LYS A 285 -15.00 14.23 -4.24
CA LYS A 285 -13.54 14.37 -4.32
C LYS A 285 -13.00 14.99 -3.02
N ILE A 286 -11.71 14.82 -2.78
CA ILE A 286 -10.98 15.52 -1.72
C ILE A 286 -9.89 16.38 -2.35
N GLU A 287 -9.72 17.61 -1.86
CA GLU A 287 -8.71 18.56 -2.35
C GLU A 287 -7.62 18.86 -1.32
N PHE A 288 -6.38 18.98 -1.82
CA PHE A 288 -5.20 19.44 -1.11
C PHE A 288 -4.49 20.50 -1.95
N PRO A 289 -4.76 21.80 -1.72
CA PRO A 289 -3.95 22.89 -2.25
C PRO A 289 -2.58 22.89 -1.58
N VAL A 290 -1.54 22.55 -2.33
CA VAL A 290 -0.18 22.40 -1.80
C VAL A 290 0.71 23.59 -2.15
N ASN A 291 1.73 23.84 -1.34
CA ASN A 291 2.70 24.91 -1.56
C ASN A 291 3.89 24.43 -2.39
N VAL A 292 3.59 23.95 -3.60
CA VAL A 292 4.55 23.43 -4.58
C VAL A 292 4.24 24.05 -5.93
N ASN A 293 5.27 24.53 -6.62
CA ASN A 293 5.16 25.10 -7.95
C ASN A 293 5.81 24.17 -8.99
N SER A 294 5.01 23.56 -9.85
CA SER A 294 5.49 22.62 -10.86
C SER A 294 4.57 22.59 -12.08
N ASP A 295 5.17 22.55 -13.26
CA ASP A 295 4.47 22.54 -14.55
C ASP A 295 4.21 21.11 -15.08
N VAL A 296 4.72 20.08 -14.40
CA VAL A 296 4.74 18.70 -14.91
C VAL A 296 3.39 17.99 -14.74
N ALA A 297 2.60 18.40 -13.75
CA ALA A 297 1.30 17.77 -13.44
C ALA A 297 0.10 18.51 -14.04
N THR A 298 0.32 19.63 -14.75
CA THR A 298 -0.72 20.54 -15.23
C THR A 298 -0.96 20.41 -16.73
N ASP A 299 -1.78 19.44 -17.13
CA ASP A 299 -2.33 19.38 -18.49
C ASP A 299 -3.84 19.65 -18.45
N LEU A 300 -4.27 20.77 -19.04
CA LEU A 300 -5.67 21.20 -19.13
C LEU A 300 -6.57 20.17 -19.84
N ALA A 301 -6.00 19.30 -20.69
CA ALA A 301 -6.71 18.21 -21.35
C ALA A 301 -6.89 16.96 -20.45
N ARG A 302 -6.19 16.89 -19.32
CA ARG A 302 -6.15 15.74 -18.39
C ARG A 302 -6.71 16.12 -17.02
N PHE A 303 -7.97 16.54 -17.01
CA PHE A 303 -8.68 16.97 -15.80
C PHE A 303 -8.92 15.85 -14.78
N GLU A 304 -8.72 14.59 -15.15
CA GLU A 304 -8.57 13.45 -14.25
C GLU A 304 -7.71 12.36 -14.94
N VAL A 305 -6.88 11.65 -14.19
CA VAL A 305 -5.91 10.66 -14.68
C VAL A 305 -5.89 9.44 -13.79
N VAL A 306 -5.47 8.31 -14.34
CA VAL A 306 -5.28 7.10 -13.56
C VAL A 306 -3.98 7.18 -12.74
N GLY A 307 -4.08 6.91 -11.45
CA GLY A 307 -2.94 6.68 -10.56
C GLY A 307 -3.15 5.40 -9.78
N HIS A 308 -2.13 4.54 -9.70
CA HIS A 308 -2.28 3.25 -9.03
C HIS A 308 -2.31 3.42 -7.50
N ARG A 309 -1.23 3.94 -6.91
CA ARG A 309 -1.07 4.01 -5.45
C ARG A 309 -0.79 5.41 -4.93
N TYR A 310 -0.33 6.30 -5.81
CA TYR A 310 0.06 7.65 -5.45
C TYR A 310 -0.07 8.60 -6.65
N ALA A 311 -0.16 9.89 -6.35
CA ALA A 311 0.18 10.99 -7.25
C ALA A 311 1.15 11.91 -6.51
N ASP A 312 2.16 12.42 -7.22
CA ASP A 312 3.21 13.28 -6.69
C ASP A 312 3.15 14.66 -7.35
N LEU A 313 3.33 15.72 -6.56
CA LEU A 313 3.65 17.05 -7.05
C LEU A 313 4.89 17.54 -6.32
N SER A 314 5.97 17.74 -7.06
CA SER A 314 7.26 18.14 -6.50
C SER A 314 7.95 19.22 -7.32
N GLU A 315 8.76 20.01 -6.62
CA GLU A 315 9.68 21.00 -7.15
C GLU A 315 11.10 20.71 -6.65
N PHE A 316 12.07 21.57 -6.96
CA PHE A 316 13.44 21.37 -6.48
C PHE A 316 13.51 21.41 -4.94
N GLY A 317 13.88 20.28 -4.35
CA GLY A 317 14.14 20.16 -2.91
C GLY A 317 12.93 19.83 -2.03
N PHE A 318 11.71 19.86 -2.55
CA PHE A 318 10.49 19.57 -1.78
C PHE A 318 9.35 19.07 -2.68
N GLY A 319 8.51 18.19 -2.13
CA GLY A 319 7.29 17.76 -2.78
C GLY A 319 6.25 17.21 -1.81
N THR A 320 5.09 16.93 -2.36
CA THR A 320 3.95 16.35 -1.64
C THR A 320 3.33 15.25 -2.49
N ALA A 321 2.96 14.14 -1.86
CA ALA A 321 2.27 13.04 -2.50
C ALA A 321 0.92 12.76 -1.85
N LEU A 322 -0.06 12.37 -2.67
CA LEU A 322 -1.34 11.81 -2.26
C LEU A 322 -1.35 10.32 -2.53
N LEU A 323 -1.39 9.50 -1.48
CA LEU A 323 -1.37 8.05 -1.54
C LEU A 323 -2.77 7.50 -1.31
N ASN A 324 -3.07 6.31 -1.85
CA ASN A 324 -4.36 5.66 -1.67
C ASN A 324 -4.20 4.13 -1.54
N ASP A 325 -5.25 3.49 -1.02
CA ASP A 325 -5.39 2.03 -1.06
C ASP A 325 -6.21 1.53 -2.27
N CYS A 326 -7.33 2.17 -2.61
CA CYS A 326 -8.25 1.64 -3.63
C CYS A 326 -8.89 2.69 -4.57
N LYS A 327 -8.32 3.89 -4.66
CA LYS A 327 -8.83 5.02 -5.44
C LYS A 327 -7.90 5.33 -6.60
N TYR A 328 -8.42 5.27 -7.82
CA TYR A 328 -7.59 5.32 -9.03
C TYR A 328 -7.69 6.65 -9.79
N GLY A 329 -8.70 7.47 -9.51
CA GLY A 329 -8.89 8.77 -10.16
C GLY A 329 -8.16 9.89 -9.42
N TYR A 330 -7.16 10.48 -10.06
CA TYR A 330 -6.43 11.65 -9.56
C TYR A 330 -6.63 12.84 -10.46
N SER A 331 -6.47 14.05 -9.93
CA SER A 331 -6.44 15.27 -10.73
C SER A 331 -5.55 16.30 -10.06
N THR A 332 -4.68 16.96 -10.81
CA THR A 332 -3.87 18.06 -10.29
C THR A 332 -4.06 19.27 -11.20
N MET A 333 -4.53 20.38 -10.65
CA MET A 333 -4.74 21.61 -11.40
C MET A 333 -4.04 22.77 -10.70
N GLY A 334 -3.01 23.32 -11.34
CA GLY A 334 -2.04 24.16 -10.66
C GLY A 334 -1.40 23.39 -9.49
N ASN A 335 -1.55 23.95 -8.30
CA ASN A 335 -1.07 23.37 -7.05
C ASN A 335 -2.17 22.63 -6.27
N ILE A 336 -3.35 22.42 -6.85
CA ILE A 336 -4.45 21.72 -6.17
C ILE A 336 -4.42 20.25 -6.58
N MET A 337 -3.94 19.40 -5.67
CA MET A 337 -4.00 17.96 -5.82
C MET A 337 -5.37 17.45 -5.38
N ARG A 338 -5.96 16.54 -6.15
CA ARG A 338 -7.28 15.95 -5.89
C ARG A 338 -7.26 14.44 -6.03
N LEU A 339 -8.07 13.79 -5.21
CA LEU A 339 -8.39 12.37 -5.32
C LEU A 339 -9.91 12.19 -5.47
N SER A 340 -10.32 11.51 -6.53
CA SER A 340 -11.71 11.10 -6.75
C SER A 340 -12.05 9.94 -5.81
N LEU A 341 -13.06 10.12 -4.96
CA LEU A 341 -13.40 9.17 -3.91
C LEU A 341 -14.54 8.25 -4.33
N LEU A 342 -15.69 8.83 -4.67
CA LEU A 342 -16.91 8.07 -4.98
C LEU A 342 -17.67 8.77 -6.10
N ARG A 343 -18.43 7.97 -6.84
CA ARG A 343 -19.31 8.39 -7.92
C ARG A 343 -20.69 7.78 -7.69
N SER A 344 -21.75 8.32 -8.28
CA SER A 344 -23.06 7.67 -8.30
C SER A 344 -23.77 7.82 -9.65
N PRO A 345 -23.21 7.24 -10.72
CA PRO A 345 -23.95 7.10 -11.97
C PRO A 345 -25.16 6.18 -11.77
N THR A 346 -26.07 6.19 -12.74
CA THR A 346 -27.29 5.39 -12.75
C THR A 346 -27.45 4.53 -14.00
N ASP A 347 -26.55 4.67 -14.97
CA ASP A 347 -26.48 3.86 -16.17
C ASP A 347 -25.04 3.35 -16.37
N PRO A 348 -24.83 2.05 -16.65
CA PRO A 348 -25.82 0.99 -16.85
C PRO A 348 -26.35 0.34 -15.55
N ASP A 349 -25.83 0.73 -14.38
CA ASP A 349 -26.28 0.25 -13.08
C ASP A 349 -26.98 1.37 -12.28
N PRO A 350 -28.31 1.28 -12.04
CA PRO A 350 -29.08 2.28 -11.28
C PRO A 350 -28.67 2.45 -9.82
N LEU A 351 -27.94 1.48 -9.27
CA LEU A 351 -27.53 1.43 -7.86
C LEU A 351 -26.01 1.55 -7.68
N ALA A 352 -25.27 1.90 -8.74
CA ALA A 352 -23.82 2.00 -8.71
C ALA A 352 -23.31 2.81 -7.51
N ASP A 353 -22.48 2.18 -6.68
CA ASP A 353 -21.87 2.74 -5.47
C ASP A 353 -22.84 3.27 -4.39
N ARG A 354 -24.17 3.04 -4.51
CA ARG A 354 -25.17 3.51 -3.53
C ARG A 354 -25.19 2.62 -2.28
N GLU A 355 -24.14 2.73 -1.49
CA GLU A 355 -23.87 1.87 -0.35
C GLU A 355 -22.92 2.52 0.67
N THR A 356 -22.51 1.74 1.68
CA THR A 356 -21.43 2.16 2.58
C THR A 356 -20.08 1.73 2.03
N HIS A 357 -19.18 2.71 1.90
CA HIS A 357 -17.81 2.53 1.43
C HIS A 357 -16.82 2.78 2.56
N THR A 358 -15.73 2.03 2.55
CA THR A 358 -14.57 2.27 3.43
C THR A 358 -13.31 2.29 2.60
N PHE A 359 -12.45 3.27 2.82
CA PHE A 359 -11.19 3.42 2.08
C PHE A 359 -10.21 4.31 2.83
N LYS A 360 -8.94 4.21 2.44
CA LYS A 360 -7.86 4.98 3.06
C LYS A 360 -7.08 5.75 2.02
N TYR A 361 -6.70 6.96 2.38
CA TYR A 361 -5.74 7.75 1.64
C TYR A 361 -4.82 8.46 2.61
N ALA A 362 -3.71 9.00 2.10
CA ALA A 362 -2.75 9.69 2.94
C ALA A 362 -2.11 10.87 2.23
N PHE A 363 -1.76 11.89 3.00
CA PHE A 363 -0.98 13.04 2.56
C PHE A 363 0.45 12.92 3.07
N TYR A 364 1.43 13.02 2.17
CA TYR A 364 2.84 12.80 2.48
C TYR A 364 3.71 13.95 1.96
N PRO A 365 4.16 14.86 2.84
CA PRO A 365 5.24 15.78 2.47
C PRO A 365 6.58 15.04 2.47
N HIS A 366 7.44 15.34 1.49
CA HIS A 366 8.75 14.71 1.37
C HIS A 366 9.82 15.69 0.89
N LYS A 367 11.07 15.27 1.10
CA LYS A 367 12.26 15.98 0.62
C LYS A 367 12.58 15.61 -0.82
N GLY A 368 13.16 16.57 -1.55
CA GLY A 368 13.63 16.37 -2.91
C GLY A 368 12.51 16.33 -3.94
N SER A 369 12.91 16.18 -5.20
CA SER A 369 11.99 15.88 -6.30
C SER A 369 11.45 14.43 -6.21
N PHE A 370 10.46 14.08 -7.04
CA PHE A 370 9.96 12.70 -7.15
C PHE A 370 11.08 11.65 -7.34
N LEU A 371 12.10 11.97 -8.15
CA LEU A 371 13.22 11.07 -8.43
C LEU A 371 14.16 10.88 -7.23
N GLU A 372 14.07 11.78 -6.25
CA GLU A 372 14.89 11.80 -5.05
C GLU A 372 14.15 11.32 -3.81
N SER A 373 12.83 11.16 -3.90
CA SER A 373 11.96 10.85 -2.78
C SER A 373 11.77 9.35 -2.56
N ASP A 374 11.18 9.02 -1.41
CA ASP A 374 10.78 7.65 -1.05
C ASP A 374 9.32 7.35 -1.40
N VAL A 375 8.66 8.16 -2.23
CA VAL A 375 7.21 8.06 -2.50
C VAL A 375 6.81 6.67 -2.98
N VAL A 376 7.60 6.03 -3.84
CA VAL A 376 7.33 4.66 -4.30
C VAL A 376 7.39 3.67 -3.14
N LYS A 377 8.45 3.74 -2.32
CA LYS A 377 8.62 2.88 -1.13
C LYS A 377 7.46 3.06 -0.16
N ILE A 378 7.14 4.30 0.20
CA ILE A 378 6.05 4.63 1.14
C ILE A 378 4.70 4.19 0.58
N ALA A 379 4.44 4.33 -0.72
CA ALA A 379 3.19 3.87 -1.34
C ALA A 379 3.02 2.35 -1.32
N TYR A 380 4.11 1.60 -1.53
CA TYR A 380 4.11 0.15 -1.36
C TYR A 380 3.85 -0.23 0.11
N GLN A 381 4.58 0.37 1.06
CA GLN A 381 4.40 0.11 2.51
C GLN A 381 3.03 0.55 3.04
N TYR A 382 2.42 1.55 2.41
CA TYR A 382 1.06 1.99 2.74
C TYR A 382 0.02 0.93 2.37
N ASN A 383 0.16 0.33 1.19
CA ASN A 383 -0.75 -0.68 0.65
C ASN A 383 -0.49 -2.09 1.22
N ILE A 384 0.76 -2.42 1.54
CA ILE A 384 1.19 -3.75 1.94
C ILE A 384 1.56 -3.70 3.41
N LYS A 385 0.59 -4.02 4.27
CA LYS A 385 0.80 -3.97 5.71
C LYS A 385 1.67 -5.15 6.16
N PRO A 386 2.59 -4.95 7.12
CA PRO A 386 3.32 -6.05 7.72
C PRO A 386 2.35 -7.05 8.36
N ILE A 387 2.64 -8.34 8.21
CA ILE A 387 1.87 -9.40 8.86
C ILE A 387 2.38 -9.54 10.28
N ILE A 388 1.48 -9.44 11.26
CA ILE A 388 1.79 -9.55 12.68
C ILE A 388 1.30 -10.92 13.19
N ARG A 389 2.20 -11.70 13.79
CA ARG A 389 1.88 -12.99 14.41
C ARG A 389 2.27 -12.95 15.89
N PRO A 390 1.30 -12.85 16.81
CA PRO A 390 1.60 -12.96 18.23
C PRO A 390 1.96 -14.41 18.57
N LYS A 391 3.10 -14.63 19.22
CA LYS A 391 3.36 -15.87 19.97
C LYS A 391 2.93 -15.66 21.42
N PHE A 392 2.47 -16.72 22.08
CA PHE A 392 1.99 -16.66 23.47
C PHE A 392 2.94 -15.85 24.36
N LEU A 393 2.42 -14.80 25.02
CA LEU A 393 3.15 -14.01 26.00
C LEU A 393 2.89 -14.60 27.39
N ASN A 394 3.83 -15.37 27.93
CA ASN A 394 3.71 -15.92 29.29
C ASN A 394 4.36 -15.02 30.37
N SER A 395 5.07 -13.95 30.00
CA SER A 395 5.60 -12.96 30.96
C SER A 395 5.87 -11.59 30.31
N ILE A 396 6.15 -10.60 31.15
CA ILE A 396 6.45 -9.22 30.80
C ILE A 396 7.88 -9.15 30.25
N VAL A 397 8.03 -8.90 28.95
CA VAL A 397 9.33 -8.67 28.32
C VAL A 397 9.61 -7.17 28.32
N ASN A 398 10.68 -6.73 29.01
CA ASN A 398 11.06 -5.32 29.10
C ASN A 398 11.85 -4.82 27.87
N GLU A 399 12.45 -5.73 27.08
CA GLU A 399 13.17 -5.42 25.84
C GLU A 399 12.94 -6.51 24.79
N ILE A 400 12.36 -6.14 23.65
CA ILE A 400 12.25 -7.04 22.48
C ILE A 400 13.53 -6.86 21.67
N SER A 401 14.46 -7.82 21.70
CA SER A 401 15.59 -7.79 20.77
C SER A 401 15.08 -8.12 19.36
N LEU A 402 15.13 -7.14 18.45
CA LEU A 402 14.76 -7.34 17.05
C LEU A 402 15.89 -8.09 16.31
N ASN A 403 15.81 -9.42 16.27
CA ASN A 403 16.59 -10.21 15.34
C ASN A 403 15.96 -10.08 13.94
N SER A 404 16.42 -9.11 13.17
CA SER A 404 15.99 -8.94 11.77
C SER A 404 16.83 -9.84 10.85
N SER A 405 16.16 -10.49 9.90
CA SER A 405 16.80 -11.25 8.83
C SER A 405 15.99 -11.04 7.55
N SER A 406 16.68 -10.89 6.41
CA SER A 406 16.04 -10.75 5.11
C SER A 406 16.31 -11.98 4.25
N TYR A 407 15.27 -12.52 3.61
CA TYR A 407 15.44 -13.62 2.64
C TYR A 407 15.96 -13.12 1.30
N PHE A 408 15.53 -11.91 0.90
CA PHE A 408 16.02 -11.21 -0.27
C PHE A 408 16.22 -9.73 0.08
N SER A 409 17.20 -9.06 -0.51
CA SER A 409 17.36 -7.60 -0.42
C SER A 409 17.96 -7.04 -1.69
N VAL A 410 17.64 -5.79 -2.02
CA VAL A 410 18.17 -5.09 -3.19
C VAL A 410 18.98 -3.89 -2.69
N ASP A 411 20.19 -3.70 -3.22
CA ASP A 411 21.10 -2.63 -2.79
C ASP A 411 20.74 -1.24 -3.35
N LYS A 412 19.98 -1.19 -4.46
CA LYS A 412 19.58 0.05 -5.12
C LYS A 412 18.17 0.48 -4.73
N ARG A 413 18.03 1.73 -4.27
CA ARG A 413 16.73 2.32 -3.88
C ARG A 413 15.72 2.37 -5.03
N ASN A 414 16.20 2.50 -6.26
CA ASN A 414 15.38 2.69 -7.46
C ASN A 414 14.97 1.39 -8.14
N VAL A 415 15.45 0.23 -7.64
CA VAL A 415 15.07 -1.09 -8.15
C VAL A 415 14.18 -1.76 -7.12
N VAL A 416 12.99 -2.16 -7.56
CA VAL A 416 11.96 -2.77 -6.71
C VAL A 416 11.93 -4.26 -7.00
N LEU A 417 12.11 -5.08 -5.96
CA LEU A 417 11.78 -6.50 -6.00
C LEU A 417 10.27 -6.65 -5.86
N ASP A 418 9.58 -6.98 -6.95
CA ASP A 418 8.12 -7.01 -6.98
C ASP A 418 7.56 -8.43 -6.82
N THR A 419 8.17 -9.43 -7.47
CA THR A 419 7.66 -10.81 -7.42
C THR A 419 8.77 -11.79 -7.08
N VAL A 420 8.48 -12.72 -6.17
CA VAL A 420 9.23 -13.97 -5.99
C VAL A 420 8.21 -15.10 -5.94
N LYS A 421 8.23 -16.00 -6.94
CA LYS A 421 7.32 -17.13 -6.99
C LYS A 421 7.98 -18.39 -7.54
N VAL A 422 7.44 -19.56 -7.25
CA VAL A 422 7.84 -20.81 -7.92
C VAL A 422 7.57 -20.69 -9.43
N ALA A 423 8.50 -21.13 -10.28
CA ALA A 423 8.31 -21.13 -11.74
C ALA A 423 7.13 -22.02 -12.16
N GLU A 424 6.49 -21.69 -13.28
CA GLU A 424 5.30 -22.39 -13.77
C GLU A 424 5.62 -23.87 -14.06
N ASP A 425 6.71 -24.15 -14.75
CA ASP A 425 7.23 -25.51 -15.00
C ASP A 425 8.42 -25.83 -14.08
N ALA A 426 8.36 -25.36 -12.82
CA ALA A 426 9.49 -25.47 -11.89
C ALA A 426 10.04 -26.90 -11.79
N ARG A 427 11.35 -27.01 -11.94
CA ARG A 427 12.09 -28.18 -11.49
C ARG A 427 12.12 -28.16 -9.97
N ILE A 428 11.55 -29.20 -9.38
CA ILE A 428 11.71 -29.54 -7.96
C ILE A 428 12.31 -30.94 -8.00
N ASP A 429 13.53 -31.12 -7.50
CA ASP A 429 14.14 -32.44 -7.49
C ASP A 429 13.36 -33.39 -6.57
N ALA A 430 13.37 -34.68 -6.88
CA ALA A 430 12.62 -35.69 -6.12
C ALA A 430 13.06 -35.83 -4.66
N ALA A 431 14.26 -35.35 -4.34
CA ALA A 431 14.81 -35.28 -2.99
C ALA A 431 14.57 -33.91 -2.31
N GLY A 432 14.01 -32.93 -3.04
CA GLY A 432 13.65 -31.61 -2.53
C GLY A 432 14.85 -30.77 -2.07
N ASN A 433 15.99 -30.82 -2.75
CA ASN A 433 17.15 -29.98 -2.45
C ASN A 433 17.16 -28.63 -3.20
N PHE A 434 16.46 -28.52 -4.33
CA PHE A 434 16.41 -27.30 -5.14
C PHE A 434 15.03 -27.01 -5.71
N VAL A 435 14.74 -25.72 -5.92
CA VAL A 435 13.50 -25.24 -6.54
C VAL A 435 13.80 -24.15 -7.55
N ASP A 436 13.22 -24.24 -8.75
CA ASP A 436 13.20 -23.13 -9.70
C ASP A 436 12.24 -22.02 -9.24
N VAL A 437 12.78 -20.83 -9.03
CA VAL A 437 12.08 -19.63 -8.55
C VAL A 437 12.26 -18.48 -9.53
N VAL A 438 11.17 -17.81 -9.85
CA VAL A 438 11.17 -16.57 -10.65
C VAL A 438 11.25 -15.38 -9.72
N ILE A 439 12.25 -14.54 -9.94
CA ILE A 439 12.47 -13.25 -9.29
C ILE A 439 12.22 -12.16 -10.33
N ARG A 440 11.27 -11.27 -10.08
CA ARG A 440 10.93 -10.15 -10.98
C ARG A 440 11.19 -8.82 -10.30
N LEU A 441 11.96 -7.98 -10.99
CA LEU A 441 12.31 -6.63 -10.54
C LEU A 441 11.93 -5.61 -11.59
N TYR A 442 11.79 -4.36 -11.18
CA TYR A 442 11.68 -3.24 -12.10
C TYR A 442 12.38 -2.00 -11.57
N GLU A 443 12.78 -1.12 -12.49
CA GLU A 443 13.33 0.19 -12.16
C GLU A 443 12.22 1.25 -12.11
N ALA A 444 12.11 1.97 -10.99
CA ALA A 444 10.94 2.79 -10.69
C ALA A 444 11.07 4.27 -11.11
N TYR A 445 12.27 4.77 -11.40
CA TYR A 445 12.53 6.22 -11.49
C TYR A 445 13.17 6.66 -12.83
N GLY A 446 13.36 5.76 -13.79
CA GLY A 446 14.01 6.03 -15.08
C GLY A 446 15.54 5.97 -15.06
N GLY A 447 16.14 5.39 -14.02
CA GLY A 447 17.59 5.26 -13.86
C GLY A 447 18.22 4.10 -14.64
N ARG A 448 19.54 4.17 -14.86
CA ARG A 448 20.35 3.06 -15.42
C ARG A 448 21.45 2.69 -14.43
N GLY A 449 21.72 1.40 -14.29
CA GLY A 449 22.85 0.92 -13.51
C GLY A 449 22.83 -0.58 -13.25
N THR A 450 23.71 -1.01 -12.37
CA THR A 450 23.77 -2.40 -11.90
C THR A 450 23.16 -2.46 -10.50
N ALA A 451 22.24 -3.41 -10.29
CA ALA A 451 21.65 -3.69 -9.00
C ALA A 451 22.05 -5.09 -8.52
N VAL A 452 22.24 -5.24 -7.22
CA VAL A 452 22.62 -6.47 -6.56
C VAL A 452 21.46 -6.95 -5.69
N VAL A 453 20.94 -8.12 -6.01
CA VAL A 453 19.95 -8.84 -5.20
C VAL A 453 20.70 -9.82 -4.32
N SER A 454 20.72 -9.59 -3.01
CA SER A 454 21.24 -10.57 -2.06
C SER A 454 20.16 -11.60 -1.73
N SER A 455 20.55 -12.86 -1.58
CA SER A 455 19.66 -13.94 -1.17
C SER A 455 20.20 -14.66 0.06
N TRP A 456 19.30 -15.06 0.95
CA TRP A 456 19.62 -15.96 2.05
C TRP A 456 19.85 -17.40 1.56
N PHE A 457 19.17 -17.78 0.47
CA PHE A 457 19.29 -19.06 -0.20
C PHE A 457 20.53 -19.08 -1.10
N LYS A 458 21.08 -20.26 -1.34
CA LYS A 458 22.17 -20.42 -2.31
C LYS A 458 21.59 -20.46 -3.72
N ILE A 459 22.13 -19.62 -4.59
CA ILE A 459 21.77 -19.52 -5.99
C ILE A 459 22.74 -20.39 -6.78
N GLU A 460 22.24 -21.49 -7.31
CA GLU A 460 23.05 -22.42 -8.12
C GLU A 460 23.10 -22.01 -9.58
N GLU A 461 21.95 -21.56 -10.11
CA GLU A 461 21.79 -21.12 -11.49
C GLU A 461 20.92 -19.87 -11.53
N ALA A 462 21.17 -18.97 -12.47
CA ALA A 462 20.32 -17.81 -12.73
C ALA A 462 20.37 -17.45 -14.21
N LYS A 463 19.21 -17.36 -14.85
CA LYS A 463 19.06 -16.97 -16.26
C LYS A 463 17.94 -15.96 -16.41
N ILE A 464 18.13 -14.99 -17.32
CA ILE A 464 17.06 -14.05 -17.67
C ILE A 464 15.98 -14.77 -18.45
N CYS A 465 14.73 -14.46 -18.11
CA CYS A 465 13.56 -14.94 -18.81
C CYS A 465 12.61 -13.80 -19.19
N ASN A 466 11.72 -14.07 -20.14
CA ASN A 466 10.63 -13.16 -20.49
C ASN A 466 9.52 -13.18 -19.41
N ILE A 467 8.42 -12.46 -19.63
CA ILE A 467 7.30 -12.43 -18.66
C ILE A 467 6.56 -13.79 -18.53
N LEU A 468 6.67 -14.65 -19.54
CA LEU A 468 6.14 -16.01 -19.59
C LEU A 468 7.12 -17.05 -19.03
N GLU A 469 8.26 -16.61 -18.50
CA GLU A 469 9.29 -17.44 -17.86
C GLU A 469 10.15 -18.26 -18.84
N ASP A 470 10.03 -18.02 -20.15
CA ASP A 470 10.90 -18.62 -21.16
C ASP A 470 12.27 -17.95 -21.17
N PHE A 471 13.33 -18.74 -21.31
CA PHE A 471 14.70 -18.24 -21.40
C PHE A 471 14.92 -17.40 -22.66
N GLN A 472 15.65 -16.30 -22.50
CA GLN A 472 16.14 -15.52 -23.64
C GLN A 472 17.46 -16.11 -24.16
N ASP A 473 17.86 -15.68 -25.36
CA ASP A 473 19.09 -16.13 -26.03
C ASP A 473 20.31 -16.09 -25.09
N GLU A 474 21.06 -17.18 -25.00
CA GLU A 474 22.02 -17.42 -23.90
C GLU A 474 23.13 -16.36 -23.86
N ASP A 475 23.62 -15.93 -25.02
CA ASP A 475 24.67 -14.92 -25.16
C ASP A 475 24.25 -13.54 -24.60
N LEU A 476 22.95 -13.22 -24.65
CA LEU A 476 22.42 -11.94 -24.18
C LEU A 476 22.08 -11.99 -22.68
N ALA A 477 21.72 -13.17 -22.17
CA ALA A 477 21.39 -13.40 -20.78
C ALA A 477 22.63 -13.33 -19.86
N GLU A 478 23.75 -13.94 -20.26
CA GLU A 478 25.00 -13.94 -19.47
C GLU A 478 25.59 -12.54 -19.28
N GLN A 479 25.35 -11.62 -20.22
CA GLN A 479 25.83 -10.23 -20.11
C GLN A 479 25.00 -9.37 -19.15
N LEU A 480 23.82 -9.84 -18.75
CA LEU A 480 22.83 -9.05 -18.02
C LEU A 480 22.60 -9.53 -16.58
N VAL A 481 22.98 -10.78 -16.25
CA VAL A 481 22.92 -11.33 -14.90
C VAL A 481 24.18 -12.15 -14.57
N SER A 482 24.75 -11.97 -13.38
CA SER A 482 25.87 -12.77 -12.90
C SER A 482 25.70 -13.15 -11.43
N ILE A 483 26.01 -14.40 -11.09
CA ILE A 483 25.97 -14.91 -9.71
C ILE A 483 27.23 -14.46 -8.96
N GLY A 484 27.05 -13.87 -7.78
CA GLY A 484 28.13 -13.45 -6.90
C GLY A 484 28.82 -14.60 -6.18
N GLU A 485 29.94 -14.30 -5.53
CA GLU A 485 30.76 -15.30 -4.84
C GLU A 485 29.96 -16.13 -3.81
N GLY A 486 30.10 -17.45 -3.88
CA GLY A 486 29.40 -18.38 -2.99
C GLY A 486 27.89 -18.49 -3.23
N GLY A 487 27.36 -17.94 -4.34
CA GLY A 487 25.94 -18.08 -4.70
C GLY A 487 24.99 -17.26 -3.83
N LYS A 488 25.46 -16.19 -3.18
CA LYS A 488 24.65 -15.41 -2.23
C LYS A 488 24.05 -14.12 -2.81
N SER A 489 24.37 -13.79 -4.06
CA SER A 489 23.86 -12.59 -4.70
C SER A 489 23.75 -12.73 -6.22
N LEU A 490 22.91 -11.88 -6.81
CA LEU A 490 22.75 -11.69 -8.25
C LEU A 490 23.05 -10.24 -8.59
N SER A 491 24.03 -10.01 -9.45
CA SER A 491 24.27 -8.70 -10.05
C SER A 491 23.52 -8.62 -11.39
N ILE A 492 22.72 -7.59 -11.58
CA ILE A 492 21.76 -7.46 -12.68
C ILE A 492 21.91 -6.07 -13.32
N LEU A 493 22.03 -6.03 -14.65
CA LEU A 493 22.02 -4.77 -15.39
C LEU A 493 20.58 -4.29 -15.63
N VAL A 494 20.25 -3.10 -15.12
CA VAL A 494 18.92 -2.51 -15.20
C VAL A 494 18.98 -1.19 -15.97
N GLY A 495 18.03 -1.02 -16.90
CA GLY A 495 17.85 0.21 -17.67
C GLY A 495 16.64 1.03 -17.20
N PRO A 496 16.46 2.25 -17.74
CA PRO A 496 15.35 3.13 -17.38
C PRO A 496 14.00 2.42 -17.53
N PHE A 497 13.20 2.37 -16.45
CA PHE A 497 11.88 1.73 -16.40
C PHE A 497 11.84 0.25 -16.85
N LYS A 498 13.00 -0.42 -16.86
CA LYS A 498 13.09 -1.80 -17.34
C LYS A 498 12.51 -2.76 -16.31
N ILE A 499 11.66 -3.68 -16.77
CA ILE A 499 11.25 -4.87 -16.02
C ILE A 499 12.20 -6.00 -16.37
N VAL A 500 12.72 -6.70 -15.36
CA VAL A 500 13.64 -7.83 -15.51
C VAL A 500 13.06 -9.03 -14.76
N SER A 501 12.88 -10.15 -15.46
CA SER A 501 12.53 -11.44 -14.85
C SER A 501 13.74 -12.37 -14.91
N ILE A 502 14.04 -13.04 -13.80
CA ILE A 502 15.16 -13.96 -13.67
C ILE A 502 14.63 -15.24 -13.08
N ARG A 503 14.92 -16.37 -13.73
CA ARG A 503 14.65 -17.69 -13.21
C ARG A 503 15.91 -18.23 -12.54
N CYS A 504 15.80 -18.57 -11.27
CA CYS A 504 16.90 -18.98 -10.42
C CYS A 504 16.65 -20.39 -9.88
N LEU A 505 17.66 -21.26 -9.91
CA LEU A 505 17.64 -22.52 -9.17
C LEU A 505 18.20 -22.26 -7.77
N LEU A 506 17.34 -22.37 -6.75
CA LEU A 506 17.68 -22.04 -5.37
C LEU A 506 17.73 -23.29 -4.49
N SER A 507 18.74 -23.36 -3.61
CA SER A 507 18.87 -24.35 -2.54
C SER A 507 18.83 -23.71 -1.16
N LYS A 508 18.45 -24.52 -0.17
CA LYS A 508 18.64 -24.18 1.23
C LYS A 508 20.14 -24.16 1.57
N LYS A 509 20.51 -23.17 2.39
CA LYS A 509 21.88 -22.85 2.79
C LYS A 509 22.58 -23.98 3.55
#